data_AF-A0A7W9IAA8-F1
#
_entry.id   AF-A0A7W9IAA8-F1
#
_cell.length_a   1.000
_cell.length_b   1.000
_cell.length_c   1.000
_cell.angle_alpha   90.00
_cell.angle_beta   90.00
_cell.angle_gamma   90.00
#
_symmetry.space_group_name_H-M   'P 1'
#
loop_
_entity.id
_entity.type
_entity.pdbx_description
1 polymer ?
#
loop_
_entity_poly.entity_id
_entity_poly.type
_entity_poly.pdbx_seq_one_letter_code
_entity_poly.pdbx_strand_id
1 'polypeptide(L)'
;MVESLAINPNTVLKAYRELEREGLVEGRRGMGTFVRHGIAGATLSEHTRLRRGLEAWVRDAFAAGLDQEDLRALFTVVLADAAKKGMA
;
A
#
# COMPACT_ATOMS: atom_id res chain seq x y z
N MET A 1 -17.84 14.32 19.67
CA MET A 1 -17.44 13.52 20.84
C MET A 1 -16.03 13.00 20.59
N VAL A 2 -15.02 13.77 21.00
CA VAL A 2 -13.58 13.43 20.93
C VAL A 2 -13.00 13.97 22.22
N GLU A 3 -13.23 13.26 23.32
CA GLU A 3 -12.77 13.69 24.65
C GLU A 3 -12.00 12.59 25.40
N SER A 4 -11.53 11.53 24.73
CA SER A 4 -10.92 10.40 25.43
C SER A 4 -9.69 9.77 24.77
N LEU A 5 -8.92 10.51 23.98
CA LEU A 5 -7.56 10.10 23.62
C LEU A 5 -6.58 11.20 24.03
N ALA A 6 -5.75 10.92 25.03
CA ALA A 6 -4.60 11.72 25.44
C ALA A 6 -3.49 11.68 24.36
N ILE A 7 -3.86 11.99 23.12
CA ILE A 7 -2.97 12.05 21.97
C ILE A 7 -2.89 13.52 21.58
N ASN A 8 -1.67 14.03 21.52
CA ASN A 8 -1.40 15.40 21.10
C ASN A 8 -2.07 15.65 19.73
N PRO A 9 -2.88 16.72 19.56
CA PRO A 9 -3.57 17.03 18.30
C PRO A 9 -2.63 17.09 17.09
N ASN A 10 -1.37 17.50 17.31
CA ASN A 10 -0.34 17.52 16.27
C ASN A 10 0.07 16.11 15.83
N THR A 11 0.02 15.12 16.73
CA THR A 11 0.32 13.71 16.42
C THR A 11 -0.77 13.10 15.56
N VAL A 12 -2.04 13.43 15.83
CA VAL A 12 -3.17 13.00 15.00
C VAL A 12 -3.03 13.59 13.58
N LEU A 13 -2.72 14.89 13.48
CA LEU A 13 -2.56 15.56 12.20
C LEU A 13 -1.35 15.01 11.41
N LYS A 14 -0.25 14.67 12.09
CA LYS A 14 0.92 14.03 11.47
C LYS A 14 0.57 12.66 10.92
N ALA A 15 -0.18 11.86 11.66
CA ALA A 15 -0.62 10.54 11.22
C ALA A 15 -1.52 10.62 9.98
N TYR A 16 -2.49 11.54 9.93
CA TYR A 16 -3.33 11.71 8.73
C TYR A 16 -2.55 12.18 7.50
N ARG A 17 -1.59 13.11 7.67
CA ARG A 17 -0.71 13.55 6.58
C ARG A 17 0.20 12.44 6.06
N GLU A 18 0.65 11.57 6.96
CA GLU A 18 1.44 10.39 6.63
C GLU A 18 0.62 9.40 5.81
N LEU A 19 -0.60 9.11 6.25
CA LEU A 19 -1.56 8.30 5.50
C LEU A 19 -1.91 8.93 4.13
N GLU A 20 -2.04 10.25 4.03
CA GLU A 20 -2.36 10.93 2.77
C GLU A 20 -1.17 10.88 1.80
N ARG A 21 0.04 11.16 2.28
CA ARG A 21 1.29 11.05 1.52
C ARG A 21 1.51 9.64 0.97
N GLU A 22 1.13 8.63 1.73
CA GLU A 22 1.29 7.22 1.37
C GLU A 22 0.16 6.70 0.48
N GLY A 23 -0.77 7.58 0.09
CA GLY A 23 -1.88 7.20 -0.77
C GLY A 23 -2.86 6.26 -0.06
N LEU A 24 -2.95 6.29 1.27
CA LEU A 24 -3.81 5.42 2.06
C LEU A 24 -5.15 6.06 2.39
N VAL A 25 -5.16 7.38 2.46
CA VAL A 25 -6.38 8.17 2.54
C VAL A 25 -6.43 9.19 1.42
N GLU A 26 -7.64 9.59 1.03
CA GLU A 26 -7.88 10.71 0.13
C GLU A 26 -8.66 11.81 0.84
N GLY A 27 -8.19 13.05 0.74
CA GLY A 27 -8.94 14.22 1.17
C GLY A 27 -10.02 14.55 0.14
N ARG A 28 -11.30 14.57 0.55
CA ARG A 28 -12.39 15.11 -0.26
C ARG A 28 -12.76 16.49 0.27
N ARG A 29 -12.57 17.54 -0.55
CA ARG A 29 -12.83 18.94 -0.15
C ARG A 29 -14.24 19.07 0.42
N GLY A 30 -14.34 19.57 1.65
CA GLY A 30 -15.61 19.78 2.35
C GLY A 30 -16.25 18.53 2.98
N MET A 31 -15.69 17.34 2.79
CA MET A 31 -16.29 16.06 3.24
C MET A 31 -15.38 15.24 4.17
N GLY A 32 -14.14 15.67 4.40
CA GLY A 32 -13.19 14.97 5.28
C GLY A 32 -12.24 14.02 4.54
N THR A 33 -11.62 13.13 5.30
CA THR A 33 -10.57 12.21 4.82
C THR A 33 -11.11 10.78 4.75
N PHE A 34 -11.00 10.13 3.59
CA PHE A 34 -11.57 8.81 3.33
C PHE A 34 -10.46 7.76 3.18
N VAL A 35 -10.66 6.56 3.75
CA VAL A 35 -9.74 5.42 3.60
C VAL A 35 -9.92 4.81 2.21
N ARG A 36 -8.82 4.59 1.48
CA ARG A 36 -8.88 3.90 0.18
C ARG A 36 -9.26 2.42 0.36
N HIS A 37 -10.10 1.92 -0.55
CA HIS A 37 -10.85 0.66 -0.48
C HIS A 37 -10.02 -0.66 -0.39
N GLY A 38 -8.71 -0.59 -0.14
CA GLY A 38 -7.81 -1.75 -0.11
C GLY A 38 -7.05 -1.97 1.21
N ILE A 39 -7.31 -1.18 2.26
CA ILE A 39 -6.55 -1.23 3.54
C ILE A 39 -7.20 -2.15 4.57
N ALA A 40 -8.31 -2.81 4.24
CA ALA A 40 -9.02 -3.66 5.19
C ALA A 40 -8.22 -4.90 5.67
N GLY A 41 -7.06 -5.21 5.08
CA GLY A 41 -6.34 -6.47 5.36
C GLY A 41 -4.89 -6.39 5.86
N ALA A 42 -4.12 -5.34 5.57
CA ALA A 42 -2.68 -5.31 5.90
C ALA A 42 -2.26 -3.99 6.57
N THR A 43 -1.43 -4.11 7.62
CA THR A 43 -0.92 -2.94 8.34
C THR A 43 0.03 -2.13 7.45
N LEU A 44 0.18 -0.83 7.74
CA LEU A 44 1.15 0.04 7.05
C LEU A 44 2.58 -0.53 7.06
N SER A 45 2.96 -1.22 8.14
CA SER A 45 4.27 -1.87 8.25
C SER A 45 4.43 -2.99 7.22
N GLU A 46 3.38 -3.79 7.03
CA GLU A 46 3.37 -4.89 6.07
C GLU A 46 3.36 -4.37 4.62
N HIS A 47 2.61 -3.32 4.31
CA HIS A 47 2.70 -2.65 3.00
C HIS A 47 4.12 -2.18 2.70
N THR A 48 4.77 -1.53 3.68
CA THR A 48 6.13 -1.02 3.51
C THR A 48 7.15 -2.16 3.35
N ARG A 49 6.98 -3.26 4.10
CA ARG A 49 7.81 -4.47 4.00
C ARG A 49 7.69 -5.09 2.61
N LEU A 50 6.47 -5.31 2.14
CA LEU A 50 6.18 -5.90 0.83
C LEU A 50 6.70 -5.02 -0.30
N ARG A 51 6.51 -3.70 -0.22
CA ARG A 51 7.02 -2.75 -1.22
C ARG A 51 8.54 -2.84 -1.37
N ARG A 52 9.29 -2.82 -0.25
CA ARG A 52 10.76 -2.94 -0.30
C ARG A 52 11.22 -4.27 -0.91
N GLY A 53 10.53 -5.36 -0.58
CA GLY A 53 10.81 -6.66 -1.18
C GLY A 53 10.58 -6.67 -2.69
N LEU A 54 9.46 -6.08 -3.14
CA LEU A 54 9.14 -5.97 -4.56
C LEU A 54 10.13 -5.08 -5.31
N GLU A 55 10.54 -3.94 -4.73
CA GLU A 55 11.55 -3.06 -5.31
C GLU A 55 12.90 -3.77 -5.51
N ALA A 56 13.32 -4.63 -4.57
CA ALA A 56 14.52 -5.43 -4.72
C ALA A 56 14.38 -6.44 -5.86
N TRP A 57 13.29 -7.19 -5.88
CA TRP A 57 13.03 -8.17 -6.93
C TRP A 57 12.94 -7.55 -8.32
N VAL A 58 12.31 -6.38 -8.46
CA VAL A 58 12.24 -5.65 -9.74
C VAL A 58 13.63 -5.27 -10.25
N ARG A 59 14.55 -4.85 -9.36
CA ARG A 59 15.94 -4.59 -9.75
C ARG A 59 16.63 -5.85 -10.25
N ASP A 60 16.43 -6.98 -9.58
CA ASP A 60 17.01 -8.26 -9.98
C ASP A 60 16.44 -8.72 -11.34
N ALA A 61 15.15 -8.51 -11.58
CA ALA A 61 14.50 -8.81 -12.86
C ALA A 61 15.08 -7.97 -14.01
N PHE A 62 15.28 -6.66 -13.80
CA PHE A 62 15.96 -5.81 -14.80
C PHE A 62 17.41 -6.24 -15.03
N ALA A 63 18.13 -6.63 -13.98
CA ALA A 63 19.50 -7.16 -14.12
C ALA A 63 19.54 -8.49 -14.89
N ALA A 64 18.46 -9.28 -14.83
CA ALA A 64 18.27 -10.49 -15.63
C ALA A 64 17.82 -10.22 -17.08
N GLY A 65 17.61 -8.95 -17.45
CA GLY A 65 17.27 -8.54 -18.81
C GLY A 65 15.77 -8.49 -19.11
N LEU A 66 14.90 -8.63 -18.10
CA LEU A 66 13.46 -8.46 -18.29
C LEU A 66 13.13 -6.98 -18.47
N ASP A 67 12.27 -6.66 -19.42
CA ASP A 67 11.74 -5.32 -19.57
C ASP A 67 10.41 -5.12 -18.81
N GLN A 68 9.85 -3.91 -18.90
CA GLN A 68 8.60 -3.61 -18.20
C GLN A 68 7.41 -4.46 -18.67
N GLU A 69 7.39 -4.90 -19.92
CA GLU A 69 6.34 -5.75 -20.46
C GLU A 69 6.48 -7.17 -19.92
N ASP A 70 7.70 -7.72 -19.89
CA ASP A 70 8.01 -9.01 -19.27
C ASP A 70 7.60 -9.05 -17.80
N LEU A 71 7.95 -8.00 -17.05
CA LEU A 71 7.59 -7.85 -15.64
C LEU A 71 6.07 -7.85 -15.42
N ARG A 72 5.32 -7.13 -16.27
CA ARG A 72 3.84 -7.10 -16.21
C ARG A 72 3.23 -8.45 -16.55
N ALA A 73 3.74 -9.13 -17.57
CA ALA A 73 3.28 -10.45 -17.97
C ALA A 73 3.52 -11.47 -16.84
N LEU A 74 4.73 -11.49 -16.28
CA LEU A 74 5.10 -12.38 -15.18
C LEU A 74 4.24 -12.14 -13.95
N PHE A 75 4.03 -10.88 -13.56
CA PHE A 75 3.18 -10.53 -12.43
C PHE A 75 1.72 -10.99 -12.64
N THR A 76 1.19 -10.84 -13.85
CA THR A 76 -0.15 -11.29 -14.21
C THR A 76 -0.29 -12.81 -14.08
N VAL A 77 0.69 -13.57 -14.57
CA VAL A 77 0.71 -15.03 -14.45
C VAL A 77 0.74 -15.46 -12.99
N VAL A 78 1.63 -14.88 -12.19
CA VAL A 78 1.77 -15.21 -10.76
C VAL A 78 0.48 -14.90 -9.98
N LEU A 79 -0.16 -13.77 -10.25
CA LEU A 79 -1.45 -13.43 -9.61
C LEU A 79 -2.57 -14.40 -10.00
N ALA A 80 -2.65 -14.78 -11.28
CA ALA A 80 -3.63 -15.75 -11.75
C ALA A 80 -3.42 -17.12 -11.07
N ASP A 81 -2.18 -17.54 -10.88
CA ASP A 81 -1.84 -18.78 -10.20
C ASP A 81 -2.10 -18.73 -8.70
N ALA A 82 -1.83 -17.59 -8.05
CA ALA A 82 -2.15 -17.36 -6.64
C ALA A 82 -3.65 -17.46 -6.37
N ALA A 83 -4.48 -16.87 -7.22
CA ALA A 83 -5.93 -16.93 -7.14
C ALA A 83 -6.46 -18.37 -7.29
N LYS A 84 -5.87 -19.16 -8.20
CA LYS A 84 -6.22 -20.59 -8.37
C LYS A 84 -5.84 -21.46 -7.17
N LYS A 85 -4.79 -21.08 -6.44
CA LYS A 85 -4.28 -21.83 -5.27
C LYS A 85 -5.00 -21.51 -3.96
N GLY A 86 -6.01 -20.63 -3.97
CA GLY A 86 -6.82 -20.33 -2.78
C GLY A 86 -6.08 -19.53 -1.71
N MET A 87 -5.07 -18.74 -2.08
CA MET A 87 -4.51 -17.70 -1.20
C MET A 87 -5.40 -16.46 -1.30
N ALA A 88 -6.55 -16.47 -0.61
CA ALA A 88 -7.44 -15.33 -0.42
C ALA A 88 -8.00 -15.34 1.00
#